data_AF-A0A3E1E6M3-F1
#
_entry.id   AF-A0A3E1E6M3-F1
#
_cell.length_a   1.000
_cell.length_b   1.000
_cell.length_c   1.000
_cell.angle_alpha   90.00
_cell.angle_beta   90.00
_cell.angle_gamma   90.00
#
_symmetry.space_group_name_H-M   'P 1'
#
loop_
_entity.id
_entity.type
_entity.pdbx_description
1 polymer ?
#
loop_
_entity_poly.entity_id
_entity_poly.type
_entity_poly.pdbx_seq_one_letter_code
_entity_poly.pdbx_strand_id
1 'polypeptide(L)'
;MDPVYYKILHVFSLLVLTAWTFAAFAHPAPETRKRTLMVTGVAALLMFVSGFGLLHKLYDNHFYGWVVVKLVCWLVFSALAGLAYRRPHLRSKLALLGFTALLIALVMVYAKPI
;
A
#
# COMPACT_ATOMS: atom_id res chain seq x y z
N MET A 1 -22.01 -9.68 0.55
CA MET A 1 -21.12 -9.18 1.61
C MET A 1 -21.20 -7.67 1.65
N ASP A 2 -21.34 -7.11 2.85
CA ASP A 2 -21.39 -5.68 3.10
C ASP A 2 -20.08 -4.99 2.66
N PRO A 3 -20.12 -3.84 1.95
CA PRO A 3 -18.92 -3.05 1.63
C PRO A 3 -18.03 -2.73 2.83
N VAL A 4 -18.59 -2.64 4.04
CA VAL A 4 -17.85 -2.41 5.29
C VAL A 4 -16.76 -3.46 5.49
N TYR A 5 -17.02 -4.73 5.15
CA TYR A 5 -16.02 -5.80 5.25
C TYR A 5 -14.77 -5.48 4.42
N TYR A 6 -14.96 -5.10 3.15
CA TYR A 6 -13.84 -4.74 2.28
C TYR A 6 -13.16 -3.45 2.71
N LYS A 7 -13.89 -2.48 3.27
CA LYS A 7 -13.30 -1.24 3.82
C LYS A 7 -12.34 -1.55 4.97
N ILE A 8 -12.79 -2.34 5.95
CA ILE A 8 -11.99 -2.73 7.11
C ILE A 8 -10.76 -3.51 6.65
N LEU A 9 -10.94 -4.54 5.81
CA LEU A 9 -9.84 -5.36 5.32
C LEU A 9 -8.81 -4.54 4.54
N HIS A 10 -9.27 -3.62 3.68
CA HIS A 10 -8.39 -2.77 2.88
C HIS A 10 -7.56 -1.82 3.74
N VAL A 11 -8.21 -1.08 4.64
CA VAL A 11 -7.53 -0.10 5.50
C VAL A 11 -6.61 -0.80 6.49
N PHE A 12 -7.05 -1.87 7.13
CA PHE A 12 -6.20 -2.63 8.06
C PHE A 12 -4.96 -3.19 7.36
N SER A 13 -5.12 -3.78 6.18
CA SER A 13 -3.99 -4.30 5.40
C SER A 13 -3.02 -3.18 4.99
N LEU A 14 -3.53 -2.01 4.60
CA LEU A 14 -2.71 -0.84 4.29
C LEU A 14 -1.93 -0.35 5.53
N LEU A 15 -2.54 -0.33 6.71
CA LEU A 15 -1.88 0.04 7.96
C LEU A 15 -0.74 -0.94 8.29
N VAL A 16 -0.99 -2.24 8.17
CA VAL A 16 0.04 -3.29 8.38
C VAL A 16 1.18 -3.14 7.37
N LEU A 17 0.86 -2.97 6.08
CA LEU A 17 1.85 -2.76 5.02
C LEU A 17 2.70 -1.53 5.30
N THR A 18 2.07 -0.43 5.71
CA THR A 18 2.74 0.84 6.04
C THR A 18 3.68 0.67 7.22
N ALA A 19 3.17 0.16 8.35
CA ALA A 19 3.95 -0.02 9.57
C ALA A 19 5.19 -0.88 9.32
N TRP A 20 5.05 -2.02 8.64
CA TRP A 20 6.17 -2.92 8.36
C TRP A 20 7.14 -2.37 7.32
N THR A 21 6.67 -1.61 6.32
CA THR A 21 7.54 -0.97 5.33
C THR A 21 8.41 0.10 5.98
N PHE A 22 7.83 0.96 6.82
CA PHE A 22 8.60 1.99 7.52
C PHE A 22 9.50 1.42 8.61
N ALA A 23 9.10 0.35 9.28
CA ALA A 23 9.98 -0.39 10.18
C ALA A 23 11.21 -0.95 9.43
N ALA A 24 11.02 -1.46 8.21
CA ALA A 24 12.11 -1.93 7.35
C ALA A 24 13.09 -0.80 6.98
N PHE A 25 12.60 0.42 6.78
CA PHE A 25 13.45 1.58 6.51
C PHE A 25 14.24 2.03 7.74
N ALA A 26 13.61 1.97 8.92
CA ALA A 26 14.23 2.38 10.18
C ALA A 26 15.34 1.39 10.61
N HIS A 27 15.10 0.08 10.46
CA HIS A 27 16.06 -0.94 10.87
C HIS A 27 16.10 -2.13 9.88
N PRO A 28 16.80 -1.99 8.73
CA PRO A 28 16.93 -3.05 7.73
C PRO A 28 17.94 -4.12 8.18
N ALA A 29 17.56 -4.94 9.15
CA ALA A 29 18.37 -6.05 9.65
C ALA A 29 18.11 -7.33 8.82
N PRO A 30 19.14 -8.14 8.51
CA PRO A 30 18.95 -9.43 7.81
C PRO A 30 18.01 -10.39 8.56
N GLU A 31 18.02 -10.34 9.89
CA GLU A 31 17.20 -11.18 10.77
C GLU A 31 15.70 -10.92 10.61
N THR A 32 15.31 -9.65 10.43
CA THR A 32 13.91 -9.23 10.28
C THR A 32 13.42 -9.31 8.84
N ARG A 33 14.33 -9.50 7.87
CA ARG A 33 14.04 -9.51 6.42
C ARG A 33 12.94 -10.50 6.05
N LYS A 34 13.09 -11.77 6.44
CA LYS A 34 12.13 -12.82 6.04
C LYS A 34 10.74 -12.50 6.56
N ARG A 35 10.63 -12.15 7.85
CA ARG A 35 9.37 -11.78 8.51
C ARG A 35 8.74 -10.56 7.85
N THR A 36 9.52 -9.51 7.62
CA THR A 36 9.04 -8.28 6.99
C THR A 36 8.48 -8.55 5.61
N LEU A 37 9.22 -9.24 4.74
CA LEU A 37 8.78 -9.51 3.37
C LEU A 37 7.51 -10.37 3.31
N MET A 38 7.38 -11.35 4.22
CA MET A 38 6.15 -12.15 4.31
C MET A 38 4.96 -11.30 4.73
N VAL A 39 5.11 -10.51 5.80
CA VAL A 39 4.01 -9.66 6.33
C VAL A 39 3.61 -8.61 5.31
N THR A 40 4.57 -7.89 4.71
CA THR A 40 4.27 -6.87 3.70
C THR A 40 3.69 -7.50 2.43
N GLY A 41 4.14 -8.69 2.03
CA GLY A 41 3.58 -9.40 0.88
C GLY A 41 2.12 -9.79 1.08
N VAL A 42 1.79 -10.39 2.24
CA VAL A 42 0.40 -10.74 2.59
C VAL A 42 -0.47 -9.50 2.72
N ALA A 43 0.02 -8.46 3.40
CA ALA A 43 -0.70 -7.20 3.58
C ALA A 43 -0.97 -6.51 2.23
N ALA A 44 0.01 -6.49 1.32
CA ALA A 44 -0.18 -5.97 -0.03
C ALA A 44 -1.25 -6.75 -0.80
N LEU A 45 -1.20 -8.09 -0.77
CA LEU A 45 -2.19 -8.93 -1.44
C LEU A 45 -3.60 -8.68 -0.90
N LEU A 46 -3.78 -8.67 0.43
CA LEU A 46 -5.07 -8.42 1.06
C LEU A 46 -5.58 -7.01 0.75
N MET A 47 -4.70 -6.01 0.77
CA MET A 47 -5.02 -4.63 0.37
C MET A 47 -5.49 -4.58 -1.09
N PHE A 48 -4.83 -5.24 -2.03
CA PHE A 48 -5.26 -5.26 -3.43
C PHE A 48 -6.61 -5.95 -3.62
N VAL A 49 -6.76 -7.18 -3.11
CA VAL A 49 -8.00 -7.96 -3.26
C VAL A 49 -9.19 -7.22 -2.67
N SER A 50 -9.04 -6.66 -1.48
CA SER A 50 -10.09 -5.85 -0.86
C SER A 50 -10.35 -4.52 -1.57
N GLY A 51 -9.31 -3.92 -2.17
CA GLY A 51 -9.43 -2.71 -2.99
C GLY A 51 -10.27 -2.93 -4.25
N PHE A 52 -10.04 -4.02 -4.97
CA PHE A 52 -10.88 -4.43 -6.11
C PHE A 52 -12.28 -4.84 -5.66
N GLY A 53 -12.42 -5.49 -4.50
CA GLY A 53 -13.73 -5.77 -3.89
C GLY A 53 -14.53 -4.50 -3.64
N LEU A 54 -13.90 -3.43 -3.13
CA LEU A 54 -14.52 -2.11 -2.98
C LEU A 54 -14.88 -1.49 -4.32
N LEU A 55 -14.01 -1.61 -5.33
CA LEU A 55 -14.26 -1.08 -6.66
C LEU A 55 -15.52 -1.69 -7.29
N HIS A 56 -15.66 -3.01 -7.20
CA HIS A 56 -16.86 -3.71 -7.66
C HIS A 56 -18.11 -3.28 -6.89
N LYS A 57 -18.04 -3.18 -5.56
CA LYS A 57 -19.21 -2.89 -4.71
C LYS A 57 -19.69 -1.44 -4.72
N LEU A 58 -18.78 -0.48 -4.90
CA LEU A 58 -19.10 0.95 -4.80
C LEU A 58 -19.19 1.65 -6.16
N TYR A 59 -18.51 1.12 -7.18
CA TYR A 59 -18.32 1.80 -8.45
C TYR A 59 -18.62 0.92 -9.66
N ASP A 60 -19.16 -0.29 -9.44
CA ASP A 60 -19.50 -1.25 -10.50
C ASP A 60 -18.33 -1.49 -11.48
N ASN A 61 -17.12 -1.62 -10.93
CA ASN A 61 -15.88 -1.80 -11.69
C ASN A 61 -15.50 -0.64 -12.63
N HIS A 62 -16.07 0.55 -12.48
CA HIS A 62 -15.60 1.73 -13.21
C HIS A 62 -14.24 2.22 -12.69
N PHE A 63 -13.26 2.30 -13.61
CA PHE A 63 -11.92 2.81 -13.33
C PHE A 63 -11.83 4.31 -13.60
N TYR A 64 -12.29 5.11 -12.65
CA TYR A 64 -12.08 6.56 -12.66
C TYR A 64 -10.59 6.91 -12.60
N GLY A 65 -10.22 8.10 -13.06
CA GLY A 65 -8.82 8.54 -13.09
C GLY A 65 -8.14 8.45 -11.72
N TRP A 66 -8.83 8.89 -10.67
CA TRP A 66 -8.33 8.80 -9.29
C TRP A 66 -8.12 7.35 -8.81
N VAL A 67 -8.91 6.38 -9.31
CA VAL A 67 -8.74 4.95 -8.97
C VAL A 67 -7.43 4.44 -9.55
N VAL A 68 -7.14 4.76 -10.81
CA VAL A 68 -5.93 4.33 -11.51
C VAL A 68 -4.70 4.91 -10.82
N VAL A 69 -4.71 6.21 -10.49
CA VAL A 69 -3.60 6.85 -9.76
C VAL A 69 -3.37 6.16 -8.41
N LYS A 70 -4.44 5.90 -7.66
CA LYS A 70 -4.35 5.21 -6.36
C LYS A 70 -3.79 3.79 -6.50
N LEU A 71 -4.19 3.05 -7.53
CA LEU A 71 -3.69 1.72 -7.83
C LEU A 71 -2.19 1.72 -8.14
N VAL A 72 -1.70 2.71 -8.91
CA VAL A 72 -0.27 2.90 -9.16
C VAL A 72 0.49 3.20 -7.86
N CYS A 73 -0.03 4.10 -7.01
CA CYS A 73 0.56 4.38 -5.71
C CYS A 73 0.69 3.12 -4.84
N TRP A 74 -0.34 2.27 -4.84
CA TRP A 74 -0.34 0.99 -4.11
C TRP A 74 0.67 -0.03 -4.65
N LEU A 75 0.87 -0.08 -5.97
CA LEU A 75 1.89 -0.96 -6.57
C LEU A 75 3.29 -0.48 -6.20
N VAL A 76 3.55 0.81 -6.30
CA VAL A 76 4.82 1.42 -5.88
C VAL A 76 5.06 1.12 -4.41
N PHE A 77 4.08 1.37 -3.54
CA PHE A 77 4.21 1.19 -2.10
C PHE A 77 4.47 -0.27 -1.71
N SER A 78 3.81 -1.23 -2.38
CA SER A 78 4.02 -2.66 -2.13
C SER A 78 5.43 -3.14 -2.48
N ALA A 79 6.09 -2.51 -3.47
CA ALA A 79 7.47 -2.83 -3.84
C ALA A 79 8.51 -2.28 -2.85
N LEU A 80 8.17 -1.24 -2.08
CA LEU A 80 9.10 -0.52 -1.21
C LEU A 80 9.72 -1.39 -0.13
N ALA A 81 8.94 -2.27 0.50
CA ALA A 81 9.46 -3.18 1.54
C ALA A 81 10.58 -4.08 1.00
N GLY A 82 10.46 -4.57 -0.24
CA GLY A 82 11.50 -5.34 -0.91
C GLY A 82 12.73 -4.49 -1.25
N LEU A 83 12.52 -3.26 -1.70
CA LEU A 83 13.59 -2.31 -2.01
C LEU A 83 14.36 -1.84 -0.79
N ALA A 84 13.73 -1.76 0.38
CA ALA A 84 14.39 -1.44 1.65
C ALA A 84 15.61 -2.36 1.92
N TYR A 85 15.45 -3.66 1.67
CA TYR A 85 16.52 -4.65 1.85
C TYR A 85 17.47 -4.77 0.66
N ARG A 86 17.00 -4.48 -0.57
CA ARG A 86 17.84 -4.58 -1.78
C ARG A 86 18.73 -3.35 -1.98
N ARG A 87 18.28 -2.17 -1.55
CA ARG A 87 18.93 -0.88 -1.77
C ARG A 87 18.92 -0.03 -0.48
N PRO A 88 19.57 -0.49 0.61
CA PRO A 88 19.53 0.18 1.91
C PRO A 88 20.10 1.62 1.87
N HIS A 89 21.05 1.90 0.96
CA HIS A 89 21.59 3.24 0.75
C HIS A 89 20.55 4.27 0.27
N LEU A 90 19.40 3.83 -0.27
CA LEU A 90 18.31 4.70 -0.72
C LEU A 90 17.22 4.90 0.33
N ARG A 91 17.39 4.42 1.58
CA ARG A 91 16.34 4.42 2.62
C ARG A 91 15.55 5.73 2.71
N SER A 92 16.23 6.87 2.75
CA SER A 92 15.56 8.17 2.92
C SER A 92 14.75 8.55 1.68
N LYS A 93 15.24 8.22 0.49
CA LYS A 93 14.53 8.44 -0.78
C LYS A 93 13.32 7.50 -0.90
N LEU A 94 13.47 6.24 -0.49
CA LEU A 94 12.38 5.26 -0.47
C LEU A 94 11.30 5.61 0.56
N ALA A 95 11.71 6.10 1.73
CA ALA A 95 10.79 6.60 2.76
C ALA A 95 10.01 7.82 2.26
N LEU A 96 10.69 8.79 1.64
CA LEU A 96 10.04 9.96 1.02
C LEU A 96 9.06 9.52 -0.07
N LEU A 97 9.49 8.63 -0.98
CA LEU A 97 8.63 8.07 -2.02
C LEU A 97 7.39 7.40 -1.41
N GLY A 98 7.57 6.60 -0.35
CA GLY A 98 6.46 5.96 0.37
C GLY A 98 5.48 6.98 0.97
N PHE A 99 5.99 8.00 1.65
CA PHE A 99 5.15 9.08 2.19
C PHE A 99 4.40 9.83 1.09
N THR A 100 5.06 10.17 -0.03
CA THR A 100 4.40 10.83 -1.16
C THR A 100 3.33 9.95 -1.80
N ALA A 101 3.57 8.64 -1.95
CA ALA A 101 2.59 7.72 -2.49
C ALA A 101 1.34 7.60 -1.58
N LEU A 102 1.54 7.54 -0.26
CA LEU A 102 0.45 7.55 0.71
C LEU A 102 -0.36 8.85 0.65
N LEU A 103 0.32 10.01 0.60
CA LEU A 103 -0.34 11.31 0.53
C LEU A 103 -1.16 11.45 -0.76
N ILE A 104 -0.59 11.10 -1.91
CA ILE A 104 -1.30 11.14 -3.20
C ILE A 104 -2.52 10.22 -3.15
N ALA A 105 -2.37 8.98 -2.67
CA ALA A 105 -3.49 8.05 -2.55
C ALA A 105 -4.59 8.54 -1.60
N LEU A 106 -4.23 9.26 -0.54
CA LEU A 106 -5.16 9.90 0.39
C LEU A 106 -5.93 11.03 -0.32
N VAL A 107 -5.23 11.93 -1.01
CA VAL A 107 -5.87 13.02 -1.76
C VAL A 107 -6.81 12.46 -2.83
N MET A 108 -6.39 11.44 -3.58
CA MET A 108 -7.20 10.82 -4.63
C MET A 108 -8.50 10.21 -4.11
N VAL A 109 -8.52 9.63 -2.90
CA VAL A 109 -9.75 9.02 -2.37
C VAL A 109 -10.74 10.06 -1.84
N TYR A 110 -10.26 11.20 -1.32
CA TYR A 110 -11.12 12.22 -0.71
C TYR A 110 -11.53 13.32 -1.67
N ALA A 111 -10.59 13.85 -2.45
CA ALA A 111 -10.88 14.91 -3.41
C ALA A 111 -11.52 14.36 -4.69
N LYS A 112 -11.29 13.07 -5.01
CA LYS A 112 -11.71 12.41 -6.26
C LYS A 112 -11.59 13.34 -7.49
N PRO A 113 -10.46 14.05 -7.66
CA PRO A 113 -10.29 14.85 -8.86
C PRO A 113 -10.16 13.85 -10.01
N ILE A 114 -10.87 14.06 -11.12
CA ILE A 114 -10.88 13.21 -12.33
C ILE A 114 -11.92 12.09 -12.32
#